data_AF-A0A813XLC4-F1
#
_entry.id   AF-A0A813XLC4-F1
#
_cell.length_a   1.000
_cell.length_b   1.000
_cell.length_c   1.000
_cell.angle_alpha   90.00
_cell.angle_beta   90.00
_cell.angle_gamma   90.00
#
_symmetry.space_group_name_H-M   'P 1'
#
loop_
_entity.id
_entity.type
_entity.pdbx_description
1 polymer ?
#
loop_
_entity_poly.entity_id
_entity_poly.type
_entity_poly.pdbx_seq_one_letter_code
_entity_poly.pdbx_strand_id
1 'polypeptide(L)'
;MAMACNKAQCFTCNMEKITYPCKGCSKEFCLNHLTEHQQILNDELNNVTNEYNEFKQSINEQKQNSQNVLLIKQIDQWESNSIEIIQQKAQECRKIVTEYLPTFFNDIEKKFNDLNQQIKEIHQENEFNEIN
;
A
#
# COMPACT_ATOMS: atom_id res chain seq x y z
N MET A 1 3.75 -51.71 48.09
CA MET A 1 5.00 -52.02 47.36
C MET A 1 6.08 -51.08 47.86
N ALA A 2 7.21 -51.63 48.30
CA ALA A 2 8.31 -50.88 48.90
C ALA A 2 8.83 -49.80 47.92
N MET A 3 8.84 -48.53 48.34
CA MET A 3 9.60 -47.50 47.66
C MET A 3 11.08 -47.81 47.87
N ALA A 4 11.72 -48.39 46.86
CA ALA A 4 13.17 -48.47 46.81
C ALA A 4 13.70 -47.03 46.84
N CYS A 5 14.29 -46.64 47.96
CA CYS A 5 14.97 -45.36 48.11
C CYS A 5 16.31 -45.47 47.38
N ASN A 6 16.28 -45.33 46.05
CA ASN A 6 17.47 -45.35 45.21
C ASN A 6 18.24 -44.05 45.50
N LYS A 7 19.24 -44.15 46.36
CA LYS A 7 20.24 -43.10 46.50
C LYS A 7 21.06 -43.11 45.20
N ALA A 8 21.05 -41.99 44.49
CA ALA A 8 21.92 -41.79 43.34
C ALA A 8 22.65 -40.45 43.48
N GLN A 9 23.63 -40.24 42.61
CA GLN A 9 24.42 -39.03 42.62
C GLN A 9 23.63 -37.90 41.95
N CYS A 10 23.43 -36.79 42.67
CA CYS A 10 22.83 -35.59 42.08
C CYS A 10 23.78 -34.97 41.05
N PHE A 11 23.26 -34.67 39.85
CA PHE A 11 24.01 -34.06 38.75
C PHE A 11 24.68 -32.72 39.10
N THR A 12 24.05 -31.92 39.97
CA THR A 12 24.54 -30.56 40.31
C THR A 12 25.57 -30.57 41.43
N CYS A 13 25.30 -31.28 42.54
CA CYS A 13 26.17 -31.24 43.72
C CYS A 13 27.05 -32.48 43.91
N ASN A 14 26.93 -33.50 43.05
CA ASN A 14 27.70 -34.74 43.09
C ASN A 14 27.62 -35.54 44.41
N MET A 15 26.65 -35.25 45.27
CA MET A 15 26.43 -35.98 46.51
C MET A 15 25.42 -37.11 46.29
N GLU A 16 25.70 -38.29 46.85
CA GLU A 16 24.74 -39.39 46.93
C GLU A 16 23.58 -39.01 47.87
N LYS A 17 22.40 -38.79 47.29
CA LYS A 17 21.19 -38.41 48.01
C LYS A 17 19.99 -39.11 47.38
N ILE A 18 18.82 -38.94 47.99
CA ILE A 18 17.57 -39.26 47.30
C ILE A 18 17.46 -38.32 46.11
N THR A 19 17.47 -38.89 44.91
CA THR A 19 17.33 -38.14 43.66
C THR A 19 16.01 -38.42 42.98
N TYR A 20 15.66 -37.49 42.10
CA TYR A 20 14.49 -37.54 41.26
C TYR A 20 14.94 -37.27 39.81
N PRO A 21 14.49 -38.08 38.84
CA PRO A 21 14.86 -37.90 37.45
C PRO A 21 14.09 -36.75 36.80
N CYS A 22 14.80 -35.89 36.08
CA CYS A 22 14.21 -35.02 35.07
C CYS A 22 14.20 -35.76 33.73
N LYS A 23 13.01 -36.17 33.25
CA LYS A 23 12.86 -36.91 31.98
C LYS A 23 13.33 -36.11 30.76
N GLY A 24 13.13 -34.78 30.78
CA GLY A 24 13.53 -33.91 29.67
C GLY A 24 15.05 -33.80 29.52
N CYS A 25 15.77 -33.76 30.65
CA CYS A 25 17.23 -33.64 30.65
C CYS A 25 17.96 -34.97 30.79
N SER A 26 17.25 -36.07 31.05
CA SER A 26 17.80 -37.40 31.35
C SER A 26 18.85 -37.38 32.48
N LYS A 27 18.61 -36.56 33.52
CA LYS A 27 19.53 -36.34 34.65
C LYS A 27 18.82 -36.53 36.00
N GLU A 28 19.58 -36.95 37.00
CA GLU A 28 19.13 -37.16 38.39
C GLU A 28 19.47 -35.95 39.26
N PHE A 29 18.49 -35.43 40.01
CA PHE A 29 18.67 -34.27 40.88
C PHE A 29 18.17 -34.55 42.30
N CYS A 30 18.84 -34.02 43.33
CA CYS A 30 18.20 -33.96 44.64
C CYS A 30 17.06 -32.92 44.61
N LEU A 31 16.12 -32.99 45.56
CA LEU A 31 14.92 -32.16 45.56
C LEU A 31 15.19 -30.66 45.37
N ASN A 32 16.19 -30.10 46.07
CA ASN A 32 16.52 -28.67 45.97
C ASN A 32 16.98 -28.29 44.56
N HIS A 33 17.94 -29.03 43.99
CA HIS A 33 18.44 -28.73 42.64
C HIS A 33 17.43 -29.06 41.54
N LEU A 34 16.47 -29.97 41.78
CA LEU A 34 15.36 -30.19 40.87
C LEU A 34 14.44 -28.95 40.83
N THR A 35 14.10 -28.41 41.99
CA THR A 35 13.27 -27.18 42.09
C THR A 35 13.98 -25.99 41.46
N GLU A 36 15.27 -25.79 41.73
CA GLU A 36 16.08 -24.74 41.10
C GLU A 36 16.14 -24.92 39.58
N HIS A 37 16.36 -26.15 39.10
CA HIS A 37 16.36 -26.45 37.67
C HIS A 37 15.01 -26.10 37.00
N GLN A 38 13.89 -26.44 37.65
CA GLN A 38 12.55 -26.09 37.15
C GLN A 38 12.31 -24.58 37.15
N GLN A 39 12.81 -23.85 38.15
CA GLN A 39 12.74 -22.39 38.18
C GLN A 39 13.50 -21.77 37.02
N ILE A 40 14.75 -22.21 36.79
CA ILE A 40 15.56 -21.73 35.64
C ILE A 40 14.83 -21.96 34.32
N LEU A 41 14.27 -23.16 34.10
CA LEU A 41 13.53 -23.46 32.87
C LEU A 41 12.28 -22.57 32.71
N ASN A 42 11.56 -22.30 33.80
CA ASN A 42 10.40 -21.40 33.76
C ASN A 42 10.82 -19.95 33.45
N ASP A 43 11.92 -19.49 34.03
CA ASP A 43 12.45 -18.15 33.79
C ASP A 43 12.92 -17.99 32.33
N GLU A 44 13.61 -18.98 31.78
CA GLU A 44 13.98 -19.03 30.36
C GLU A 44 12.75 -18.99 29.44
N LEU A 45 11.71 -19.78 29.75
CA LEU A 45 10.47 -19.81 28.97
C LEU A 45 9.71 -18.47 29.04
N ASN A 46 9.69 -17.85 30.22
CA ASN A 46 9.10 -16.52 30.41
C ASN A 46 9.85 -15.48 29.58
N ASN A 47 11.19 -15.54 29.53
CA ASN A 47 11.98 -14.65 28.70
C ASN A 47 11.66 -14.80 27.21
N VAL A 48 11.63 -16.04 26.70
CA VAL A 48 11.24 -16.32 25.29
C VAL A 48 9.83 -15.81 25.00
N THR A 49 8.89 -15.96 25.95
CA THR A 49 7.52 -15.47 25.80
C THR A 49 7.47 -13.94 25.74
N ASN A 50 8.27 -13.26 26.55
CA ASN A 50 8.37 -11.80 26.54
C ASN A 50 8.96 -11.30 25.23
N GLU A 51 10.08 -11.88 24.76
CA GLU A 51 10.69 -11.56 23.47
C GLU A 51 9.70 -11.75 22.31
N TYR A 52 8.93 -12.84 22.33
CA TYR A 52 7.87 -13.08 21.35
C TYR A 52 6.80 -11.97 21.36
N ASN A 53 6.35 -11.55 22.54
CA ASN A 53 5.33 -10.51 22.68
C ASN A 53 5.85 -9.14 22.21
N GLU A 54 7.08 -8.79 22.56
CA GLU A 54 7.74 -7.55 22.10
C GLU A 54 7.90 -7.54 20.58
N PHE A 55 8.33 -8.66 19.99
CA PHE A 55 8.45 -8.80 18.55
C PHE A 55 7.10 -8.67 17.84
N LYS A 56 6.06 -9.34 18.37
CA LYS A 56 4.69 -9.24 17.86
C LYS A 56 4.15 -7.81 17.94
N GLN A 57 4.42 -7.10 19.03
CA GLN A 57 4.06 -5.69 19.18
C GLN A 57 4.79 -4.83 18.14
N SER A 58 6.10 -5.02 17.96
CA SER A 58 6.91 -4.31 16.97
C SER A 58 6.37 -4.49 15.54
N ILE A 59 5.95 -5.71 15.18
CA ILE A 59 5.30 -5.98 13.88
C ILE A 59 3.98 -5.21 13.75
N ASN A 60 3.14 -5.22 14.79
CA ASN A 60 1.85 -4.52 14.75
C ASN A 60 2.02 -3.01 14.62
N GLU A 61 2.99 -2.44 15.33
CA GLU A 61 3.32 -1.01 15.24
C GLU A 61 3.83 -0.64 13.85
N GLN A 62 4.70 -1.46 13.24
CA GLN A 62 5.14 -1.25 11.84
C GLN A 62 3.98 -1.34 10.84
N LYS A 63 3.07 -2.30 11.03
CA LYS A 63 1.87 -2.45 10.18
C LYS A 63 0.98 -1.22 10.25
N GLN A 64 0.89 -0.57 11.41
CA GLN A 64 0.13 0.68 11.56
C GLN A 64 0.88 1.90 11.03
N ASN A 65 2.22 1.95 11.14
CA ASN A 65 2.93 3.21 10.94
C ASN A 65 3.35 3.56 9.51
N SER A 66 3.95 2.67 8.69
CA SER A 66 5.02 3.23 7.85
C SER A 66 5.12 2.88 6.36
N GLN A 67 4.45 1.88 5.81
CA GLN A 67 4.60 1.59 4.36
C GLN A 67 3.42 2.05 3.51
N ASN A 68 2.21 2.02 4.05
CA ASN A 68 1.04 2.52 3.32
C ASN A 68 1.07 4.05 3.20
N VAL A 69 1.52 4.79 4.20
CA VAL A 69 1.46 6.27 4.15
C VAL A 69 2.39 6.86 3.09
N LEU A 70 3.60 6.33 2.89
CA LEU A 70 4.53 6.84 1.88
C LEU A 70 4.09 6.45 0.46
N LEU A 71 3.70 5.20 0.23
CA LEU A 71 3.24 4.74 -1.08
C LEU A 71 1.93 5.42 -1.48
N ILE A 72 0.98 5.57 -0.55
CA ILE A 72 -0.26 6.31 -0.79
C ILE A 72 0.05 7.76 -1.13
N LYS A 73 0.94 8.45 -0.40
CA LYS A 73 1.36 9.82 -0.75
C LYS A 73 1.96 9.92 -2.17
N GLN A 74 2.75 8.92 -2.59
CA GLN A 74 3.29 8.89 -3.95
C GLN A 74 2.18 8.69 -4.99
N ILE A 75 1.19 7.85 -4.69
CA ILE A 75 0.01 7.66 -5.55
C ILE A 75 -0.79 8.95 -5.65
N ASP A 76 -1.07 9.62 -4.51
CA ASP A 76 -1.82 10.88 -4.47
C ASP A 76 -1.10 11.99 -5.25
N GLN A 77 0.23 12.05 -5.15
CA GLN A 77 1.05 12.99 -5.90
C GLN A 77 1.03 12.69 -7.40
N TRP A 78 1.16 11.41 -7.78
CA TRP A 78 1.07 10.99 -9.17
C TRP A 78 -0.31 11.29 -9.77
N GLU A 79 -1.39 11.07 -9.01
CA GLU A 79 -2.76 11.38 -9.42
C GLU A 79 -2.93 12.88 -9.65
N SER A 80 -2.52 13.70 -8.67
CA SER A 80 -2.63 15.16 -8.74
C SER A 80 -1.89 15.73 -9.95
N ASN A 81 -0.65 15.29 -10.17
CA ASN A 81 0.16 15.72 -11.32
C ASN A 81 -0.48 15.29 -12.65
N SER A 82 -1.04 14.08 -12.70
CA SER A 82 -1.67 13.56 -13.92
C SER A 82 -2.93 14.35 -14.29
N ILE A 83 -3.75 14.70 -13.28
CA ILE A 83 -4.92 15.55 -13.47
C ILE A 83 -4.50 16.93 -13.99
N GLU A 84 -3.46 17.53 -13.42
CA GLU A 84 -2.96 18.84 -13.85
C GLU A 84 -2.52 18.82 -15.33
N ILE A 85 -1.74 17.81 -15.73
CA ILE A 85 -1.28 17.66 -17.13
C ILE A 85 -2.48 17.54 -18.08
N ILE A 86 -3.46 16.71 -17.74
CA ILE A 86 -4.67 16.53 -18.56
C ILE A 86 -5.45 17.84 -18.67
N GLN A 87 -5.59 18.58 -17.57
CA GLN A 87 -6.30 19.86 -17.56
C GLN A 87 -5.58 20.91 -18.40
N GLN A 88 -4.25 21.02 -18.28
CA GLN A 88 -3.43 21.93 -19.09
C GLN A 88 -3.58 21.62 -20.58
N LYS A 89 -3.45 20.34 -20.97
CA LYS A 89 -3.64 19.94 -22.37
C LYS A 89 -5.05 20.19 -22.87
N ALA A 90 -6.07 19.93 -22.06
CA ALA A 90 -7.43 20.25 -22.44
C ALA A 90 -7.65 21.77 -22.61
N GLN A 91 -7.01 22.61 -21.80
CA GLN A 91 -7.06 24.07 -21.96
C GLN A 91 -6.33 24.54 -23.22
N GLU A 92 -5.15 24.00 -23.53
CA GLU A 92 -4.43 24.27 -24.78
C GLU A 92 -5.30 23.94 -26.00
N CYS A 93 -5.93 22.76 -26.03
CA CYS A 93 -6.82 22.37 -27.12
C CYS A 93 -8.02 23.31 -27.27
N ARG A 94 -8.67 23.70 -26.16
CA ARG A 94 -9.79 24.66 -26.19
C ARG A 94 -9.35 26.01 -26.73
N LYS A 95 -8.17 26.49 -26.35
CA LYS A 95 -7.61 27.76 -26.82
C LYS A 95 -7.37 27.73 -28.32
N ILE A 96 -6.74 26.67 -28.84
CA ILE A 96 -6.53 26.48 -30.28
C ILE A 96 -7.86 26.56 -31.02
N VAL A 97 -8.87 25.78 -30.63
CA VAL A 97 -10.17 25.80 -31.29
C VAL A 97 -10.78 27.20 -31.26
N THR A 98 -10.74 27.87 -30.11
CA THR A 98 -11.28 29.23 -29.94
C THR A 98 -10.59 30.26 -30.83
N GLU A 99 -9.27 30.12 -31.03
CA GLU A 99 -8.49 31.01 -31.91
C GLU A 99 -8.80 30.78 -33.41
N TYR A 100 -9.13 29.56 -33.82
CA TYR A 100 -9.48 29.26 -35.21
C TYR A 100 -10.92 29.62 -35.59
N LEU A 101 -11.85 29.66 -34.63
CA LEU A 101 -13.28 29.92 -34.88
C LEU A 101 -13.54 31.25 -35.62
N PRO A 102 -12.96 32.40 -35.24
CA PRO A 102 -13.21 33.67 -35.93
C PRO A 102 -12.81 33.62 -37.41
N THR A 103 -11.65 33.05 -37.72
CA THR A 103 -11.19 32.91 -39.11
C THR A 103 -12.15 32.04 -39.92
N PHE A 104 -12.57 30.90 -39.35
CA PHE A 104 -13.55 30.03 -39.99
C PHE A 104 -14.88 30.74 -40.27
N PHE A 105 -15.40 31.50 -39.31
CA PHE A 105 -16.65 32.25 -39.51
C PHE A 105 -16.49 33.40 -40.50
N ASN A 106 -15.35 34.11 -40.50
CA ASN A 106 -15.05 35.14 -41.51
C ASN A 106 -15.01 34.56 -42.92
N ASP A 107 -14.44 33.35 -43.09
CA ASP A 107 -14.41 32.68 -44.39
C ASP A 107 -15.80 32.24 -44.84
N ILE A 108 -16.66 31.81 -43.91
CA ILE A 108 -18.08 31.56 -44.20
C ILE A 108 -18.78 32.85 -44.63
N GLU A 109 -18.58 33.95 -43.90
CA GLU A 109 -19.22 35.23 -44.19
C GLU A 109 -18.82 35.77 -45.57
N LYS A 110 -17.54 35.66 -45.95
CA LYS A 110 -17.08 35.99 -47.31
C LYS A 110 -17.80 35.18 -48.38
N LYS A 111 -17.91 33.86 -48.20
CA LYS A 111 -18.62 32.99 -49.15
C LYS A 111 -20.10 33.37 -49.27
N PHE A 112 -20.75 33.75 -48.17
CA PHE A 112 -22.13 34.25 -48.19
C PHE A 112 -22.25 35.57 -48.96
N ASN A 113 -21.31 36.49 -48.76
CA ASN A 113 -21.31 37.77 -49.47
C ASN A 113 -21.10 37.58 -50.98
N ASP A 114 -20.17 36.71 -51.39
CA ASP A 114 -19.94 36.36 -52.79
C ASP A 114 -21.19 35.74 -53.43
N LEU A 115 -21.86 34.82 -52.72
CA LEU A 115 -23.10 34.21 -53.20
C LEU A 115 -24.21 35.27 -53.36
N ASN A 116 -24.34 36.18 -52.39
CA ASN A 116 -25.33 37.25 -52.45
C ASN A 116 -25.06 38.21 -53.62
N GLN A 117 -23.78 38.46 -53.93
CA GLN A 117 -23.41 39.25 -55.10
C GLN A 117 -23.80 38.53 -56.41
N GLN A 118 -23.50 37.24 -56.53
CA GLN A 118 -23.92 36.45 -57.70
C GLN A 118 -25.44 36.44 -57.89
N ILE A 119 -26.21 36.32 -56.80
CA ILE A 119 -27.68 36.41 -56.85
C ILE A 119 -28.13 37.76 -57.39
N LYS A 120 -27.53 38.86 -56.94
CA LYS A 120 -27.86 40.21 -57.41
C LYS A 120 -27.53 40.40 -58.88
N GLU A 121 -26.39 39.88 -59.34
CA GLU A 121 -25.97 39.94 -60.74
C GLU A 121 -26.99 39.22 -61.64
N ILE A 122 -27.38 37.99 -61.31
CA ILE A 122 -28.45 37.23 -62.02
C ILE A 122 -29.76 38.02 -62.07
N HIS A 123 -30.12 38.67 -60.96
CA HIS A 123 -31.35 39.46 -60.85
C HIS A 123 -31.31 40.74 -61.68
N GLN A 124 -30.14 41.38 -61.82
CA GLN A 124 -29.92 42.61 -62.59
C GLN A 124 -29.80 42.34 -64.09
N GLU A 125 -29.28 41.18 -64.48
CA GLU A 125 -29.14 40.77 -65.87
C GLU A 125 -30.48 40.34 -66.51
N ASN A 126 -31.61 40.39 -65.77
CA ASN A 126 -32.92 39.86 -66.20
C ASN A 126 -32.81 38.41 -66.72
N GLU A 127 -31.81 37.64 -66.28
CA GLU A 127 -31.65 36.22 -66.62
C GLU A 127 -32.58 35.30 -65.80
N PHE A 128 -33.52 35.88 -65.04
CA PHE A 128 -34.72 35.16 -64.60
C PHE A 128 -35.67 34.98 -65.79
N ASN A 129 -35.31 34.06 -66.69
CA ASN A 129 -36.30 33.44 -67.55
C ASN A 129 -37.03 32.40 -66.69
N GLU A 130 -38.22 32.75 -66.20
CA GLU A 130 -39.25 31.76 -65.90
C GLU A 130 -39.59 31.06 -67.22
N ILE A 131 -38.80 30.06 -67.61
CA ILE A 131 -39.20 29.13 -68.67
C ILE A 131 -40.29 28.25 -68.04
N ASN A 132 -41.53 28.64 -68.29
CA ASN A 132 -42.78 27.85 -68.37
C ASN A 132 -42.79 26.46 -67.72
#